data_AF-A0A2W7B5U4-F1
#
_entry.id   AF-A0A2W7B5U4-F1
#
_cell.length_a   1.000
_cell.length_b   1.000
_cell.length_c   1.000
_cell.angle_alpha   90.00
_cell.angle_beta   90.00
_cell.angle_gamma   90.00
#
_symmetry.space_group_name_H-M   'P 1'
#
loop_
_entity.id
_entity.type
_entity.pdbx_description
1 polymer ?
#
loop_
_entity_poly.entity_id
_entity_poly.type
_entity_poly.pdbx_seq_one_letter_code
_entity_poly.pdbx_strand_id
1 'polypeptide(L)'
;MEIIVSLFIGIIIGSISTYFFVRRSQQQEIIRKYESQIQILQDEYQQALKVAKNRSIDGSRAAIKGKIAEQLAPILPDFNYLPSDARFIGDPIDYIVFNGYTDIKDNGSSNVNLEIVILDIKTGQASLSVLQEAIAKAVNSGKVRFEVVRPEVFENKHLHQVDETTGNSSTKAYNIESIRKNHKRAYEPWNKEEEKRLSMLYKQGATIQELAQELQRQPGGIRARLKKLGLTESLID
;
A
#
# COMPACT_ATOMS: atom_id res chain seq x y z
N MET A 1 25.73 17.88 -74.16
CA MET A 1 25.05 18.53 -73.01
C MET A 1 24.16 17.54 -72.26
N GLU A 2 23.28 16.80 -72.94
CA GLU A 2 22.31 15.92 -72.25
C GLU A 2 22.91 14.76 -71.43
N ILE A 3 23.95 14.09 -71.93
CA ILE A 3 24.61 12.98 -71.20
C ILE A 3 25.19 13.46 -69.88
N ILE A 4 25.81 14.65 -69.87
CA ILE A 4 26.41 15.25 -68.68
C ILE A 4 25.33 15.55 -67.63
N VAL A 5 24.18 16.08 -68.05
CA VAL A 5 23.04 16.37 -67.16
C VAL A 5 22.51 15.09 -66.50
N SER A 6 22.35 14.00 -67.26
CA SER A 6 21.87 12.71 -66.72
C SER A 6 22.84 12.10 -65.69
N LEU A 7 24.15 12.27 -65.89
CA LEU A 7 25.18 11.78 -64.98
C LEU A 7 25.11 12.49 -63.61
N PHE A 8 24.92 13.82 -63.62
CA PHE A 8 24.77 14.60 -62.39
C PHE A 8 23.53 14.18 -61.59
N ILE A 9 22.41 13.93 -62.27
CA ILE A 9 21.17 13.49 -61.62
C ILE A 9 21.38 12.13 -60.93
N GLY A 10 22.06 11.18 -61.59
CA GLY A 10 22.35 9.87 -61.00
C GLY A 10 23.22 9.96 -59.74
N ILE A 11 24.24 10.82 -59.75
CA ILE A 11 25.13 11.05 -58.59
C ILE A 11 24.36 11.67 -57.43
N ILE A 12 23.48 12.64 -57.71
CA ILE A 12 22.63 13.30 -56.69
C ILE A 12 21.67 12.28 -56.07
N ILE A 13 20.98 11.48 -56.88
CA ILE A 13 20.04 10.46 -56.40
C ILE A 13 20.77 9.37 -55.60
N GLY A 14 21.92 8.90 -56.09
CA GLY A 14 22.75 7.92 -55.38
C GLY A 14 23.20 8.44 -54.02
N SER A 15 23.71 9.67 -53.97
CA SER A 15 24.15 10.31 -52.72
C SER A 15 23.01 10.48 -51.73
N ILE A 16 21.82 10.88 -52.19
CA ILE A 16 20.61 10.99 -51.36
C ILE A 16 20.20 9.61 -50.84
N SER A 17 20.15 8.59 -51.70
CA SER A 17 19.77 7.23 -51.33
C SER A 17 20.72 6.63 -50.28
N THR A 18 22.03 6.75 -50.49
CA THR A 18 23.05 6.30 -49.54
C THR A 18 22.96 7.08 -48.22
N TYR A 19 22.75 8.39 -48.27
CA TYR A 19 22.52 9.21 -47.08
C TYR A 19 21.31 8.72 -46.27
N PHE A 20 20.17 8.44 -46.92
CA PHE A 20 18.99 7.90 -46.27
C PHE A 20 19.22 6.50 -45.68
N PHE A 21 19.96 5.64 -46.37
CA PHE A 21 20.27 4.29 -45.90
C PHE A 21 21.16 4.29 -44.65
N VAL A 22 22.24 5.08 -44.65
CA VAL A 22 23.14 5.23 -43.49
C VAL A 22 22.41 5.88 -42.32
N ARG A 23 21.61 6.93 -42.59
CA ARG A 23 20.82 7.61 -41.57
C ARG A 23 19.78 6.68 -40.94
N ARG A 24 19.18 5.74 -41.70
CA ARG A 24 18.28 4.70 -41.16
C ARG A 24 18.98 3.76 -40.19
N SER A 25 20.23 3.37 -40.46
CA SER A 25 20.97 2.42 -39.60
C SER A 25 21.26 2.98 -38.21
N GLN A 26 21.66 4.25 -38.11
CA GLN A 26 21.96 4.90 -36.83
C GLN A 26 20.72 5.08 -35.95
N GLN A 27 19.54 5.29 -36.57
CA GLN A 27 18.29 5.46 -35.84
C GLN A 27 17.85 4.17 -35.14
N GLN A 28 18.24 3.00 -35.64
CA GLN A 28 17.84 1.73 -35.01
C GLN A 28 18.48 1.51 -33.64
N GLU A 29 19.75 1.90 -33.45
CA GLU A 29 20.42 1.73 -32.16
C GLU A 29 19.81 2.65 -31.10
N ILE A 30 19.51 3.88 -31.50
CA ILE A 30 18.83 4.88 -30.66
C ILE A 30 17.44 4.35 -30.25
N ILE A 31 16.66 3.84 -31.21
CA ILE A 31 15.34 3.27 -30.94
C ILE A 31 15.44 2.06 -30.00
N ARG A 32 16.37 1.14 -30.22
CA ARG A 32 16.57 -0.02 -29.32
C ARG A 32 16.96 0.38 -27.90
N LYS A 33 17.81 1.40 -27.75
CA LYS A 33 18.16 1.94 -26.42
C LYS A 33 16.91 2.51 -25.73
N TYR A 34 16.09 3.26 -26.46
CA TYR A 34 14.83 3.76 -25.91
C TYR A 34 13.84 2.64 -25.58
N GLU A 35 13.67 1.64 -26.45
CA GLU A 35 12.82 0.48 -26.21
C GLU A 35 13.25 -0.27 -24.95
N SER A 36 14.54 -0.53 -24.81
CA SER A 36 15.11 -1.20 -23.63
C SER A 36 14.92 -0.36 -22.35
N GLN A 37 15.14 0.95 -22.41
CA GLN A 37 14.92 1.84 -21.25
C GLN A 37 13.44 1.90 -20.85
N ILE A 38 12.52 1.98 -21.83
CA ILE A 38 11.08 1.97 -21.58
C ILE A 38 10.69 0.65 -20.91
N GLN A 39 11.22 -0.48 -21.39
CA GLN A 39 10.92 -1.79 -20.82
C GLN A 39 11.44 -1.92 -19.38
N ILE A 40 12.68 -1.51 -19.13
CA ILE A 40 13.26 -1.50 -17.77
C ILE A 40 12.42 -0.62 -16.83
N LEU A 41 12.06 0.59 -17.28
CA LEU A 41 11.25 1.51 -16.50
C LEU A 41 9.84 0.97 -16.23
N GLN A 42 9.24 0.29 -17.21
CA GLN A 42 7.96 -0.39 -17.05
C GLN A 42 8.05 -1.54 -16.04
N ASP A 43 9.09 -2.36 -16.10
CA ASP A 43 9.31 -3.45 -15.14
C ASP A 43 9.57 -2.91 -13.73
N GLU A 44 10.37 -1.85 -13.60
CA GLU A 44 10.61 -1.17 -12.33
C GLU A 44 9.30 -0.59 -11.77
N TYR A 45 8.48 0.04 -12.62
CA TYR A 45 7.18 0.56 -12.23
C TYR A 45 6.22 -0.55 -11.80
N GLN A 46 6.17 -1.68 -12.52
CA GLN A 46 5.36 -2.84 -12.16
C GLN A 46 5.82 -3.46 -10.83
N GLN A 47 7.13 -3.55 -10.61
CA GLN A 47 7.69 -4.02 -9.34
C GLN A 47 7.40 -3.03 -8.21
N ALA A 48 7.54 -1.72 -8.45
CA ALA A 48 7.20 -0.68 -7.49
C ALA A 48 5.72 -0.70 -7.13
N LEU A 49 4.82 -0.93 -8.10
CA LEU A 49 3.39 -1.13 -7.86
C LEU A 49 3.10 -2.40 -7.08
N LYS A 50 3.79 -3.51 -7.36
CA LYS A 50 3.64 -4.77 -6.62
C LYS A 50 4.13 -4.63 -5.17
N VAL A 51 5.24 -3.95 -4.98
CA VAL A 51 5.83 -3.64 -3.67
C VAL A 51 4.95 -2.63 -2.93
N ALA A 52 4.44 -1.59 -3.59
CA ALA A 52 3.52 -0.62 -3.01
C ALA A 52 2.19 -1.28 -2.66
N LYS A 53 1.63 -2.15 -3.51
CA LYS A 53 0.43 -2.95 -3.23
C LYS A 53 0.63 -3.82 -2.01
N ASN A 54 1.75 -4.53 -1.92
CA ASN A 54 2.07 -5.39 -0.77
C ASN A 54 2.39 -4.58 0.51
N ARG A 55 2.98 -3.38 0.39
CA ARG A 55 3.24 -2.46 1.51
C ARG A 55 1.99 -1.66 1.93
N SER A 56 1.03 -1.45 1.03
CA SER A 56 -0.21 -0.69 1.26
C SER A 56 -1.31 -1.49 1.92
N ILE A 57 -1.20 -2.82 1.96
CA ILE A 57 -2.11 -3.68 2.71
C ILE A 57 -2.08 -3.36 4.20
N ASP A 58 -0.93 -2.91 4.73
CA ASP A 58 -0.71 -2.73 6.18
C ASP A 58 -0.81 -1.29 6.71
N GLY A 59 -0.81 -0.25 5.86
CA GLY A 59 -0.81 1.14 6.35
C GLY A 59 -1.60 2.18 5.55
N SER A 60 -2.07 1.85 4.34
CA SER A 60 -2.52 2.88 3.38
C SER A 60 -4.00 2.81 3.00
N ARG A 61 -4.80 2.04 3.74
CA ARG A 61 -6.21 1.82 3.38
C ARG A 61 -7.06 3.08 3.54
N ALA A 62 -6.70 4.05 4.38
CA ALA A 62 -7.51 5.27 4.56
C ALA A 62 -7.12 6.41 3.60
N ALA A 63 -5.82 6.60 3.34
CA ALA A 63 -5.31 7.75 2.58
C ALA A 63 -5.34 7.54 1.05
N ILE A 64 -5.15 6.30 0.57
CA ILE A 64 -5.18 5.99 -0.87
C ILE A 64 -6.63 5.87 -1.39
N LYS A 65 -7.57 5.47 -0.53
CA LYS A 65 -9.00 5.32 -0.88
C LYS A 65 -9.70 6.66 -1.17
N GLY A 66 -9.32 7.74 -0.48
CA GLY A 66 -9.84 9.08 -0.77
C GLY A 66 -9.48 9.54 -2.19
N LYS A 67 -8.21 9.40 -2.58
CA LYS A 67 -7.70 9.80 -3.90
C LYS A 67 -8.20 8.94 -5.08
N ILE A 68 -8.46 7.65 -4.84
CA ILE A 68 -8.99 6.75 -5.88
C ILE A 68 -10.48 7.01 -6.12
N ALA A 69 -11.28 7.27 -5.08
CA ALA A 69 -12.68 7.65 -5.24
C ALA A 69 -12.82 9.00 -6.00
N GLU A 70 -11.94 9.95 -5.72
CA GLU A 70 -11.89 11.25 -6.44
C GLU A 70 -11.60 11.12 -7.94
N GLN A 71 -10.79 10.14 -8.35
CA GLN A 71 -10.42 9.94 -9.77
C GLN A 71 -11.37 8.97 -10.52
N LEU A 72 -12.09 8.09 -9.81
CA LEU A 72 -12.97 7.10 -10.42
C LEU A 72 -14.44 7.52 -10.49
N ALA A 73 -14.91 8.39 -9.58
CA ALA A 73 -16.28 8.89 -9.60
C ALA A 73 -16.71 9.59 -10.91
N PRO A 74 -15.85 10.36 -11.62
CA PRO A 74 -16.24 11.02 -12.87
C PRO A 74 -16.50 10.07 -14.05
N ILE A 75 -16.09 8.80 -13.96
CA ILE A 75 -16.11 7.85 -15.08
C ILE A 75 -17.23 6.79 -14.94
N LEU A 76 -17.99 6.83 -13.84
CA LEU A 76 -19.16 5.98 -13.62
C LEU A 76 -20.42 6.75 -14.03
N PRO A 77 -20.97 6.54 -15.24
CA PRO A 77 -22.32 6.97 -15.53
C PRO A 77 -23.22 6.30 -14.46
N ASP A 78 -24.02 7.10 -13.75
CA ASP A 78 -24.97 6.68 -12.71
C ASP A 78 -24.48 6.61 -11.25
N PHE A 79 -23.32 7.21 -10.90
CA PHE A 79 -22.96 7.37 -9.48
C PHE A 79 -23.80 8.47 -8.79
N ASN A 80 -24.90 8.07 -8.15
CA ASN A 80 -25.89 8.97 -7.54
C ASN A 80 -25.48 9.57 -6.17
N TYR A 81 -24.25 9.33 -5.70
CA TYR A 81 -23.80 9.69 -4.36
C TYR A 81 -22.63 10.67 -4.38
N LEU A 82 -22.47 11.44 -3.30
CA LEU A 82 -21.32 12.33 -3.16
C LEU A 82 -20.05 11.51 -2.86
N PRO A 83 -18.94 11.70 -3.60
CA PRO A 83 -17.71 10.92 -3.39
C PRO A 83 -17.11 11.06 -1.98
N SER A 84 -17.29 12.21 -1.32
CA SER A 84 -16.82 12.46 0.04
C SER A 84 -17.57 11.63 1.10
N ASP A 85 -18.77 11.17 0.78
CA ASP A 85 -19.61 10.33 1.64
C ASP A 85 -19.37 8.83 1.41
N ALA A 86 -18.64 8.46 0.35
CA ALA A 86 -18.30 7.07 0.04
C ALA A 86 -16.99 6.63 0.73
N ARG A 87 -16.97 5.41 1.26
CA ARG A 87 -15.79 4.75 1.82
C ARG A 87 -15.58 3.42 1.11
N PHE A 88 -14.48 3.28 0.40
CA PHE A 88 -14.12 1.99 -0.19
C PHE A 88 -13.79 0.99 0.94
N ILE A 89 -14.22 -0.26 0.81
CA ILE A 89 -13.98 -1.39 1.70
C ILE A 89 -13.18 -2.47 0.94
N GLY A 90 -13.66 -2.89 -0.23
CA GLY A 90 -13.08 -3.98 -1.04
C GLY A 90 -13.71 -5.33 -0.67
N ASP A 91 -13.03 -6.46 -0.86
CA ASP A 91 -13.60 -7.78 -0.56
C ASP A 91 -14.23 -7.85 0.86
N PRO A 92 -15.52 -8.22 1.01
CA PRO A 92 -16.45 -8.76 0.00
C PRO A 92 -17.35 -7.77 -0.77
N ILE A 93 -17.34 -6.47 -0.44
CA ILE A 93 -18.15 -5.41 -1.07
C ILE A 93 -17.34 -4.13 -1.27
N ASP A 94 -17.39 -3.54 -2.47
CA ASP A 94 -16.52 -2.41 -2.82
C ASP A 94 -16.69 -1.17 -1.93
N TYR A 95 -17.89 -0.66 -1.65
CA TYR A 95 -18.10 0.61 -0.97
C TYR A 95 -19.20 0.56 0.11
N ILE A 96 -19.05 1.43 1.11
CA ILE A 96 -20.11 1.87 2.01
C ILE A 96 -20.28 3.37 1.82
N VAL A 97 -21.49 3.83 1.53
CA VAL A 97 -21.82 5.25 1.37
C VAL A 97 -22.64 5.72 2.56
N PHE A 98 -22.25 6.85 3.14
CA PHE A 98 -22.96 7.53 4.21
C PHE A 98 -23.71 8.73 3.64
N ASN A 99 -24.77 8.48 2.89
CA ASN A 99 -25.51 9.49 2.14
C ASN A 99 -26.10 10.55 3.10
N GLY A 100 -25.67 11.80 2.96
CA GLY A 100 -26.05 12.92 3.84
C GLY A 100 -25.09 13.17 5.02
N TYR A 101 -23.96 12.45 5.09
CA TYR A 101 -22.97 12.66 6.15
C TYR A 101 -22.28 14.01 6.07
N THR A 102 -21.89 14.45 4.86
CA THR A 102 -21.26 15.76 4.65
C THR A 102 -22.21 16.88 5.11
N ASP A 103 -23.51 16.79 4.83
CA ASP A 103 -24.49 17.80 5.23
C ASP A 103 -24.67 17.90 6.76
N ILE A 104 -24.61 16.77 7.48
CA ILE A 104 -24.65 16.76 8.96
C ILE A 104 -23.41 17.43 9.55
N LYS A 105 -22.25 17.15 8.97
CA LYS A 105 -20.96 17.67 9.44
C LYS A 105 -20.88 19.20 9.29
N ASP A 106 -21.43 19.73 8.20
CA ASP A 106 -21.31 21.16 7.87
C ASP A 106 -22.43 22.01 8.49
N ASN A 107 -23.67 21.50 8.57
CA ASN A 107 -24.83 22.28 9.02
C ASN A 107 -25.31 21.96 10.44
N GLY A 108 -24.65 21.03 11.15
CA GLY A 108 -24.96 20.65 12.54
C GLY A 108 -26.40 20.20 12.77
N SER A 109 -27.15 19.93 11.70
CA SER A 109 -28.59 19.75 11.74
C SER A 109 -28.92 18.27 11.91
N SER A 110 -29.52 17.95 13.06
CA SER A 110 -29.98 16.60 13.42
C SER A 110 -31.17 16.09 12.57
N ASN A 111 -31.61 16.85 11.56
CA ASN A 111 -32.77 16.54 10.71
C ASN A 111 -32.39 16.03 9.31
N VAL A 112 -31.11 15.74 9.07
CA VAL A 112 -30.69 15.10 7.81
C VAL A 112 -30.96 13.60 7.91
N ASN A 113 -31.67 13.06 6.93
CA ASN A 113 -31.92 11.62 6.82
C ASN A 113 -30.63 10.93 6.36
N LEU A 114 -29.82 10.47 7.33
CA LEU A 114 -28.60 9.71 7.05
C LEU A 114 -28.97 8.29 6.58
N GLU A 115 -28.61 7.96 5.35
CA GLU A 115 -28.77 6.62 4.80
C GLU A 115 -27.41 5.95 4.63
N ILE A 116 -27.29 4.70 5.09
CA ILE A 116 -26.09 3.88 4.88
C ILE A 116 -26.36 2.93 3.72
N VAL A 117 -25.64 3.12 2.62
CA VAL A 117 -25.77 2.30 1.40
C VAL A 117 -24.56 1.38 1.27
N ILE A 118 -24.81 0.07 1.18
CA ILE A 118 -23.79 -0.93 0.88
C ILE A 118 -23.77 -1.11 -0.64
N LEU A 119 -22.65 -0.78 -1.29
CA LEU A 119 -22.55 -0.66 -2.74
C LEU A 119 -21.42 -1.54 -3.29
N ASP A 120 -21.75 -2.38 -4.27
CA ASP A 120 -20.79 -3.17 -5.04
C ASP A 120 -20.80 -2.67 -6.49
N ILE A 121 -19.63 -2.40 -7.06
CA ILE A 121 -19.55 -1.84 -8.43
C ILE A 121 -19.25 -2.96 -9.40
N LYS A 122 -20.22 -3.26 -10.26
CA LYS A 122 -20.05 -4.20 -11.38
C LYS A 122 -19.98 -3.44 -12.70
N THR A 123 -19.13 -3.89 -13.61
CA THR A 123 -19.07 -3.37 -14.99
C THR A 123 -19.64 -4.40 -15.96
N GLY A 124 -20.35 -3.94 -16.99
CA GLY A 124 -20.91 -4.80 -18.04
C GLY A 124 -21.97 -5.77 -17.51
N GLN A 125 -21.84 -7.06 -17.83
CA GLN A 125 -22.77 -8.13 -17.44
C GLN A 125 -22.36 -8.90 -16.16
N ALA A 126 -21.45 -8.35 -15.36
CA ALA A 126 -20.97 -9.03 -14.17
C ALA A 126 -22.10 -9.16 -13.12
N SER A 127 -22.38 -10.39 -12.68
CA SER A 127 -23.35 -10.69 -11.63
C SER A 127 -22.70 -10.63 -10.24
N LEU A 128 -23.53 -10.54 -9.19
CA LEU A 128 -23.08 -10.68 -7.82
C LEU A 128 -22.49 -12.08 -7.59
N SER A 129 -21.47 -12.18 -6.74
CA SER A 129 -21.01 -13.47 -6.24
C SER A 129 -21.99 -14.05 -5.21
N VAL A 130 -21.90 -15.36 -4.95
CA VAL A 130 -22.73 -16.03 -3.92
C VAL A 130 -22.63 -15.33 -2.55
N LEU A 131 -21.43 -14.86 -2.18
CA LEU A 131 -21.21 -14.13 -0.93
C LEU A 131 -21.87 -12.74 -0.97
N GLN A 132 -21.74 -12.02 -2.08
CA GLN A 132 -22.34 -10.70 -2.26
C GLN A 132 -23.87 -10.76 -2.29
N GLU A 133 -24.44 -11.80 -2.91
CA GLU A 133 -25.88 -12.07 -2.85
C GLU A 133 -26.36 -12.34 -1.42
N ALA A 134 -25.59 -13.11 -0.63
CA ALA A 134 -25.94 -13.37 0.76
C ALA A 134 -25.93 -12.08 1.60
N ILE A 135 -24.96 -11.19 1.35
CA ILE A 135 -24.90 -9.86 1.98
C ILE A 135 -26.11 -9.02 1.55
N ALA A 136 -26.41 -8.93 0.26
CA ALA A 136 -27.57 -8.18 -0.25
C ALA A 136 -28.89 -8.69 0.37
N LYS A 137 -29.07 -10.01 0.49
CA LYS A 137 -30.22 -10.61 1.17
C LYS A 137 -30.28 -10.23 2.65
N ALA A 138 -29.15 -10.26 3.36
CA ALA A 138 -29.09 -9.85 4.76
C ALA A 138 -29.51 -8.38 4.93
N VAL A 139 -29.00 -7.48 4.10
CA VAL A 139 -29.35 -6.06 4.09
C VAL A 139 -30.83 -5.85 3.79
N ASN A 140 -31.35 -6.44 2.71
CA ASN A 140 -32.76 -6.32 2.32
C ASN A 140 -33.72 -6.92 3.36
N SER A 141 -33.27 -7.89 4.14
CA SER A 141 -34.02 -8.46 5.27
C SER A 141 -33.88 -7.68 6.58
N GLY A 142 -33.19 -6.54 6.57
CA GLY A 142 -32.98 -5.70 7.76
C GLY A 142 -32.01 -6.29 8.79
N LYS A 143 -31.20 -7.29 8.43
CA LYS A 143 -30.20 -7.92 9.32
C LYS A 143 -28.92 -7.11 9.42
N VAL A 144 -29.05 -5.81 9.68
CA VAL A 144 -27.95 -4.86 9.85
C VAL A 144 -28.08 -4.23 11.24
N ARG A 145 -26.98 -4.22 12.00
CA ARG A 145 -26.95 -3.65 13.36
C ARG A 145 -25.72 -2.75 13.51
N PHE A 146 -25.91 -1.62 14.17
CA PHE A 146 -24.83 -0.76 14.65
C PHE A 146 -24.43 -1.20 16.06
N GLU A 147 -23.17 -1.54 16.27
CA GLU A 147 -22.66 -2.02 17.56
C GLU A 147 -21.41 -1.25 17.98
N VAL A 148 -21.37 -0.79 19.23
CA VAL A 148 -20.25 -0.05 19.80
C VAL A 148 -19.54 -0.95 20.81
N VAL A 149 -18.38 -1.47 20.41
CA VAL A 149 -17.50 -2.19 21.32
C VAL A 149 -16.48 -1.20 21.87
N ARG A 150 -16.37 -1.12 23.20
CA ARG A 150 -15.32 -0.39 23.91
C ARG A 150 -14.43 -1.43 24.58
N PRO A 151 -13.34 -1.89 23.94
CA PRO A 151 -12.43 -2.81 24.58
C PRO A 151 -11.86 -2.16 25.84
N GLU A 152 -11.95 -2.84 26.98
CA GLU A 152 -11.28 -2.37 28.18
C GLU A 152 -9.78 -2.34 27.90
N VAL A 153 -9.17 -1.18 28.15
CA VAL A 153 -7.73 -1.07 28.16
C VAL A 153 -7.27 -1.84 29.38
N PHE A 154 -6.78 -3.07 29.19
CA PHE A 154 -6.18 -3.85 30.27
C PHE A 154 -4.97 -3.06 30.79
N GLU A 155 -5.14 -2.34 31.90
CA GLU A 155 -4.01 -1.86 32.68
C GLU A 155 -3.25 -3.10 33.17
N ASN A 156 -1.98 -3.21 32.76
CA ASN A 156 -1.08 -4.26 33.24
C ASN A 156 -0.72 -4.04 34.72
N LYS A 157 -1.69 -4.20 35.61
CA LYS A 157 -1.49 -4.32 37.06
C LYS A 157 -1.96 -5.69 37.48
N HIS A 158 -1.02 -6.46 38.04
CA HIS A 158 -1.20 -7.80 38.62
C HIS A 158 -1.11 -8.99 37.66
N LEU A 159 0.11 -9.41 37.36
CA LEU A 159 0.42 -10.82 37.08
C LEU A 159 1.71 -11.25 37.80
N HIS A 160 1.62 -11.42 39.11
CA HIS A 160 2.48 -12.35 39.85
C HIS A 160 1.62 -13.14 40.82
N GLN A 161 0.95 -14.16 40.28
CA GLN A 161 0.84 -15.54 40.81
C GLN A 161 -0.42 -16.18 40.20
N VAL A 162 -0.22 -17.19 39.37
CA VAL A 162 -1.23 -18.22 39.14
C VAL A 162 -0.50 -19.56 39.15
N ASP A 163 -0.83 -20.37 40.16
CA ASP A 163 -0.56 -21.80 40.24
C ASP A 163 -1.30 -22.55 39.13
N GLU A 164 -0.58 -23.45 38.47
CA GLU A 164 -1.07 -24.28 37.38
C GLU A 164 -1.88 -25.47 37.91
N THR A 165 -3.19 -25.31 38.12
CA THR A 165 -4.11 -26.46 38.12
C THR A 165 -5.51 -26.01 37.76
N THR A 166 -5.84 -26.07 36.47
CA THR A 166 -6.98 -26.82 35.92
C THR A 166 -7.19 -26.41 34.46
N GLY A 167 -7.38 -27.43 33.62
CA GLY A 167 -7.52 -27.27 32.19
C GLY A 167 -8.91 -26.86 31.72
N ASN A 168 -8.95 -26.70 30.40
CA ASN A 168 -10.11 -26.62 29.51
C ASN A 168 -10.76 -25.24 29.36
N SER A 169 -10.54 -24.59 28.21
CA SER A 169 -11.63 -23.93 27.50
C SER A 169 -11.26 -23.61 26.05
N SER A 170 -12.19 -23.95 25.17
CA SER A 170 -12.24 -23.61 23.77
C SER A 170 -12.35 -22.10 23.56
N THR A 171 -11.32 -21.48 23.01
CA THR A 171 -11.41 -20.31 22.12
C THR A 171 -10.01 -20.13 21.54
N LYS A 172 -9.82 -20.36 20.23
CA LYS A 172 -8.56 -20.03 19.54
C LYS A 172 -8.47 -18.50 19.39
N ALA A 173 -8.29 -17.81 20.50
CA ALA A 173 -7.57 -16.55 20.53
C ALA A 173 -6.09 -16.90 20.30
N TYR A 174 -5.48 -16.28 19.30
CA TYR A 174 -4.06 -16.43 18.99
C TYR A 174 -3.22 -16.20 20.27
N ASN A 175 -2.59 -17.26 20.79
CA ASN A 175 -1.80 -17.18 22.00
C ASN A 175 -0.40 -16.61 21.68
N ILE A 176 -0.20 -15.32 21.98
CA ILE A 176 1.06 -14.56 21.83
C ILE A 176 2.19 -15.13 22.69
N GLU A 177 1.90 -15.97 23.69
CA GLU A 177 2.89 -16.48 24.65
C GLU A 177 3.81 -17.55 24.06
N SER A 178 3.38 -18.31 23.04
CA SER A 178 4.28 -19.27 22.37
C SER A 178 5.42 -18.58 21.61
N ILE A 179 5.24 -17.32 21.22
CA ILE A 179 6.26 -16.50 20.54
C ILE A 179 7.25 -15.90 21.56
N ARG A 180 6.82 -15.70 22.81
CA ARG A 180 7.62 -15.04 23.84
C ARG A 180 8.67 -15.93 24.52
N LYS A 181 8.68 -17.24 24.27
CA LYS A 181 9.68 -18.14 24.88
C LYS A 181 11.14 -17.83 24.51
N ASN A 182 11.40 -17.13 23.39
CA ASN A 182 12.78 -16.93 22.93
C ASN A 182 13.31 -15.49 22.92
N HIS A 183 12.48 -14.43 23.07
CA HIS A 183 12.98 -13.04 22.96
C HIS A 183 12.28 -12.05 23.91
N LYS A 184 12.90 -11.83 25.07
CA LYS A 184 12.41 -11.10 26.27
C LYS A 184 11.99 -9.62 26.07
N ARG A 185 12.18 -9.01 24.89
CA ARG A 185 11.88 -7.58 24.60
C ARG A 185 11.33 -7.29 23.19
N ALA A 186 10.65 -8.25 22.59
CA ALA A 186 9.96 -8.00 21.32
C ALA A 186 8.71 -7.11 21.55
N TYR A 187 8.56 -6.03 20.77
CA TYR A 187 7.44 -5.07 20.76
C TYR A 187 7.38 -3.95 21.83
N GLU A 188 8.37 -3.80 22.72
CA GLU A 188 8.42 -2.58 23.54
C GLU A 188 8.82 -1.35 22.69
N PRO A 189 8.10 -0.22 22.78
CA PRO A 189 8.48 1.03 22.12
C PRO A 189 9.84 1.49 22.64
N TRP A 190 10.69 2.00 21.75
CA TRP A 190 12.02 2.48 22.10
C TRP A 190 11.95 3.70 23.02
N ASN A 191 12.64 3.66 24.16
CA ASN A 191 12.74 4.81 25.05
C ASN A 191 13.80 5.81 24.56
N LYS A 192 13.63 7.11 24.85
CA LYS A 192 14.59 8.17 24.53
C LYS A 192 15.99 7.89 25.10
N GLU A 193 16.08 7.28 26.28
CA GLU A 193 17.36 6.90 26.89
C GLU A 193 18.02 5.71 26.18
N GLU A 194 17.22 4.77 25.66
CA GLU A 194 17.72 3.65 24.85
C GLU A 194 18.21 4.13 23.48
N GLU A 195 17.51 5.08 22.85
CA GLU A 195 17.94 5.66 21.57
C GLU A 195 19.26 6.44 21.72
N LYS A 196 19.44 7.16 22.83
CA LYS A 196 20.72 7.80 23.17
C LYS A 196 21.84 6.77 23.36
N ARG A 197 21.58 5.70 24.12
CA ARG A 197 22.57 4.63 24.36
C ARG A 197 22.92 3.89 23.08
N LEU A 198 21.94 3.59 22.23
CA LEU A 198 22.14 3.02 20.90
C LEU A 198 23.02 3.93 20.02
N SER A 199 22.70 5.21 19.97
CA SER A 199 23.45 6.20 19.18
C SER A 199 24.90 6.33 19.68
N MET A 200 25.09 6.35 21.00
CA MET A 200 26.41 6.43 21.63
C MET A 200 27.26 5.20 21.32
N LEU A 201 26.73 4.00 21.54
CA LEU A 201 27.45 2.74 21.31
C LEU A 201 27.77 2.53 19.83
N TYR A 202 26.83 2.88 18.93
CA TYR A 202 27.07 2.81 17.49
C TYR A 202 28.18 3.77 17.03
N LYS A 203 28.20 5.00 17.56
CA LYS A 203 29.29 5.96 17.30
C LYS A 203 30.64 5.54 17.89
N GLN A 204 30.64 4.69 18.90
CA GLN A 204 31.84 4.08 19.47
C GLN A 204 32.33 2.85 18.67
N GLY A 205 31.66 2.51 17.57
CA GLY A 205 32.06 1.42 16.67
C GLY A 205 31.51 0.05 17.06
N ALA A 206 30.56 -0.03 17.99
CA ALA A 206 29.93 -1.31 18.37
C ALA A 206 29.17 -1.92 17.18
N THR A 207 29.35 -3.23 16.98
CA THR A 207 28.69 -3.97 15.91
C THR A 207 27.21 -4.18 16.21
N ILE A 208 26.41 -4.45 15.17
CA ILE A 208 24.95 -4.68 15.30
C ILE A 208 24.65 -5.87 16.23
N GLN A 209 25.52 -6.87 16.30
CA GLN A 209 25.36 -8.03 17.18
C GLN A 209 25.62 -7.70 18.65
N GLU A 210 26.67 -6.93 18.93
CA GLU A 210 26.98 -6.44 20.28
C GLU A 210 25.87 -5.51 20.79
N LEU A 211 25.37 -4.62 19.93
CA LEU A 211 24.22 -3.76 20.24
C LEU A 211 22.94 -4.56 20.52
N ALA A 212 22.71 -5.64 19.78
CA ALA A 212 21.57 -6.53 19.98
C ALA A 212 21.66 -7.27 21.33
N GLN A 213 22.85 -7.72 21.70
CA GLN A 213 23.10 -8.38 22.98
C GLN A 213 22.97 -7.40 24.16
N GLU A 214 23.61 -6.23 24.06
CA GLU A 214 23.65 -5.21 25.12
C GLU A 214 22.27 -4.59 25.39
N LEU A 215 21.52 -4.28 24.32
CA LEU A 215 20.17 -3.72 24.44
C LEU A 215 19.10 -4.82 24.60
N GLN A 216 19.50 -6.10 24.55
CA GLN A 216 18.63 -7.27 24.58
C GLN A 216 17.50 -7.20 23.53
N ARG A 217 17.81 -6.71 22.34
CA ARG A 217 16.86 -6.53 21.23
C ARG A 217 17.29 -7.36 20.02
N GLN A 218 16.35 -7.60 19.12
CA GLN A 218 16.65 -8.27 17.86
C GLN A 218 17.56 -7.40 16.96
N PRO A 219 18.55 -7.98 16.27
CA PRO A 219 19.41 -7.26 15.32
C PRO A 219 18.64 -6.50 14.22
N GLY A 220 17.47 -7.02 13.81
CA GLY A 220 16.58 -6.32 12.87
C GLY A 220 15.98 -5.03 13.44
N GLY A 221 15.63 -5.04 14.73
CA GLY A 221 15.11 -3.87 15.44
C GLY A 221 16.18 -2.78 15.64
N ILE A 222 17.42 -3.19 15.93
CA ILE A 222 18.59 -2.29 16.01
C ILE A 222 18.80 -1.56 14.67
N ARG A 223 18.85 -2.30 13.55
CA ARG A 223 19.02 -1.74 12.21
C ARG A 223 17.91 -0.76 11.82
N ALA A 224 16.65 -1.15 12.03
CA ALA A 224 15.52 -0.29 11.74
C ALA A 224 15.56 1.01 12.56
N ARG A 225 16.02 0.94 13.82
CA ARG A 225 16.13 2.11 14.68
C ARG A 225 17.32 3.01 14.33
N LEU A 226 18.50 2.46 14.04
CA LEU A 226 19.65 3.22 13.55
C LEU A 226 19.32 3.98 12.25
N LYS A 227 18.58 3.33 11.34
CA LYS A 227 18.05 3.98 10.13
C LYS A 227 17.09 5.12 10.45
N LYS A 228 16.19 4.94 11.42
CA LYS A 228 15.25 5.99 11.86
C LYS A 228 15.96 7.17 12.55
N LEU A 229 17.08 6.91 13.20
CA LEU A 229 17.94 7.93 13.84
C LEU A 229 18.92 8.58 12.85
N GLY A 230 18.92 8.18 11.58
CA GLY A 230 19.81 8.73 10.55
C GLY A 230 21.29 8.39 10.74
N LEU A 231 21.61 7.37 11.54
CA LEU A 231 23.00 6.97 11.86
C LEU A 231 23.57 5.96 10.86
N THR A 232 22.72 5.38 10.02
CA THR A 232 23.10 4.51 8.91
C THR A 232 22.48 5.08 7.63
N GLU A 233 23.33 5.56 6.73
CA GLU A 233 22.95 5.86 5.36
C GLU A 233 22.77 4.53 4.60
N SER A 234 21.75 4.43 3.76
CA SER A 234 21.51 3.25 2.96
C SER A 234 22.69 3.02 2.04
N LEU A 235 23.38 1.89 2.17
CA LEU A 235 24.02 1.27 1.01
C LEU A 235 22.88 0.84 0.08
N ILE A 236 22.57 1.72 -0.85
CA ILE A 236 22.24 1.32 -2.21
C ILE A 236 23.58 0.84 -2.78
N ASP A 237 23.73 -0.48 -2.86
CA ASP A 237 24.46 -1.24 -3.87
C ASP A 237 23.94 -2.69 -3.81
#